data_AF-R7IK04-F1
#
_entry.id   AF-R7IK04-F1
#
_cell.length_a   1.000
_cell.length_b   1.000
_cell.length_c   1.000
_cell.angle_alpha   90.00
_cell.angle_beta   90.00
_cell.angle_gamma   90.00
#
_symmetry.space_group_name_H-M   'P 1'
#
loop_
_entity.id
_entity.type
_entity.pdbx_description
1 polymer ?
#
loop_
_entity_poly.entity_id
_entity_poly.type
_entity_poly.pdbx_seq_one_letter_code
_entity_poly.pdbx_strand_id
1 'polypeptide(L)' 'MNGTYARPAGLSIAKQGVLVESAKGSAYANVLVVRTADKNKPWVKTSIKAYHQPNVKAFIEKRFGDSTFPAW' A
#
# COMPACT_ATOMS: atom_id res chain seq x y z
N MET A 1 -4.54 -11.91 -12.53
CA MET A 1 -5.41 -12.63 -11.58
C MET A 1 -6.27 -11.63 -10.84
N ASN A 2 -7.53 -11.97 -10.54
CA ASN A 2 -8.37 -11.14 -9.67
C ASN A 2 -8.16 -11.56 -8.20
N GLY A 3 -7.74 -10.64 -7.33
CA GLY A 3 -7.42 -10.90 -5.91
C GLY A 3 -8.60 -11.30 -5.01
N THR A 4 -9.82 -11.28 -5.54
CA THR A 4 -11.03 -11.79 -4.89
C THR A 4 -11.09 -13.32 -4.96
N TYR A 5 -10.58 -13.94 -6.04
CA TYR A 5 -10.67 -15.39 -6.27
C TYR A 5 -9.36 -16.13 -5.94
N ALA A 6 -8.21 -15.46 -6.09
CA ALA A 6 -6.90 -16.09 -5.86
C ALA A 6 -6.67 -16.46 -4.37
N ARG A 7 -7.14 -15.62 -3.44
CA ARG A 7 -6.91 -15.81 -2.00
C ARG A 7 -7.63 -17.04 -1.40
N PRO A 8 -8.94 -17.27 -1.62
CA PRO A 8 -9.61 -18.46 -1.13
C PRO A 8 -9.00 -19.76 -1.69
N ALA A 9 -8.44 -19.69 -2.91
CA ALA A 9 -7.78 -20.82 -3.56
C ALA A 9 -6.32 -21.04 -3.09
N GLY A 10 -5.83 -20.26 -2.12
CA GLY A 10 -4.45 -20.36 -1.63
C GLY A 10 -3.38 -19.89 -2.64
N LEU A 11 -3.78 -19.18 -3.69
CA LEU A 11 -2.88 -18.68 -4.73
C LEU A 11 -2.31 -17.31 -4.34
N SER A 12 -0.99 -17.18 -4.47
CA SER A 12 -0.27 -15.93 -4.24
C SER A 12 -0.20 -15.13 -5.54
N ILE A 13 -0.76 -13.92 -5.56
CA ILE A 13 -0.65 -13.03 -6.72
C ILE A 13 0.81 -12.64 -6.97
N ALA A 14 1.59 -12.43 -5.90
CA ALA A 14 2.99 -12.07 -6.01
C ALA A 14 3.85 -13.19 -6.63
N LYS A 15 3.54 -14.46 -6.36
CA LYS A 15 4.34 -15.61 -6.83
C LYS A 15 3.84 -16.22 -8.13
N GLN A 16 2.53 -16.19 -8.36
CA GLN A 16 1.88 -16.93 -9.46
C GLN A 16 1.16 -16.00 -10.45
N GLY A 17 1.23 -14.68 -10.25
CA GLY A 17 0.70 -13.70 -11.18
C GLY A 17 1.50 -13.68 -12.47
N VAL A 18 0.82 -13.91 -13.60
CA VAL A 18 1.41 -13.75 -14.95
C VAL A 18 1.89 -12.31 -15.18
N LEU A 19 1.18 -11.33 -14.62
CA LEU A 19 1.56 -9.92 -14.53
C LEU A 19 1.10 -9.39 -13.17
N VAL A 20 2.00 -8.70 -12.47
CA VAL A 20 1.74 -8.01 -11.21
C VAL A 20 2.06 -6.53 -11.41
N GLU A 21 1.08 -5.66 -11.19
CA GLU A 21 1.31 -4.21 -11.31
C GLU A 21 2.28 -3.73 -10.23
N SER A 22 3.23 -2.89 -10.63
CA SER A 22 4.13 -2.23 -9.68
C SER A 22 3.32 -1.33 -8.74
N ALA A 23 3.47 -1.53 -7.43
CA ALA A 23 2.89 -0.63 -6.44
C ALA A 23 3.52 0.78 -6.51
N LYS A 24 4.80 0.85 -6.90
CA LYS A 24 5.51 2.11 -7.08
C LYS A 24 5.04 2.80 -8.37
N GLY A 25 4.46 3.99 -8.23
CA GLY A 25 3.97 4.77 -9.37
C GLY A 25 2.64 4.27 -9.96
N SER A 26 1.92 3.38 -9.28
CA SER A 26 0.60 2.93 -9.72
C SER A 26 -0.42 4.07 -9.66
N ALA A 27 -1.23 4.23 -10.72
CA ALA A 27 -2.39 5.12 -10.72
C ALA A 27 -3.48 4.69 -9.72
N TYR A 28 -3.40 3.45 -9.22
CA TYR A 28 -4.34 2.87 -8.25
C TYR A 28 -3.79 2.86 -6.81
N ALA A 29 -2.66 3.53 -6.56
CA ALA A 29 -2.13 3.66 -5.20
C ALA A 29 -3.12 4.45 -4.32
N ASN A 30 -3.43 3.93 -3.14
CA ASN A 30 -4.19 4.67 -2.13
C ASN A 30 -3.39 5.91 -1.70
N VAL A 31 -4.06 7.07 -1.63
CA VAL A 31 -3.45 8.35 -1.29
C VAL A 31 -3.94 8.90 0.04
N LEU A 32 -3.04 9.55 0.79
CA LEU A 32 -3.38 10.33 1.97
C LEU A 32 -3.96 11.68 1.52
N VAL A 33 -5.19 11.98 1.93
CA VAL A 33 -5.88 13.22 1.58
C VAL A 33 -6.05 14.09 2.83
N VAL A 34 -5.79 15.39 2.68
CA VAL A 34 -6.03 16.41 3.71
C VAL A 34 -6.82 17.56 3.10
N ARG A 35 -7.53 18.34 3.93
CA ARG A 35 -8.19 19.58 3.46
C ARG A 35 -7.14 20.53 2.88
N THR A 36 -7.49 21.25 1.81
CA THR A 36 -6.57 22.20 1.17
C THR A 36 -6.01 23.23 2.14
N ALA A 37 -6.83 23.71 3.10
CA ALA A 37 -6.41 24.64 4.14
C ALA A 37 -5.38 24.04 5.12
N ASP A 38 -5.36 22.72 5.27
CA ASP A 38 -4.51 22.01 6.22
C ASP A 38 -3.21 21.49 5.58
N LYS A 39 -3.04 21.57 4.25
CA LYS A 39 -1.92 20.95 3.50
C LYS A 39 -0.52 21.27 4.04
N ASN A 40 -0.35 22.47 4.60
CA ASN A 40 0.93 22.96 5.10
C ASN A 40 1.06 22.88 6.63
N LYS A 41 0.07 22.33 7.34
CA LYS A 41 0.13 22.25 8.80
C LYS A 41 1.23 21.28 9.22
N PRO A 42 1.99 21.57 10.29
CA PRO A 42 3.10 20.73 10.74
C PRO A 42 2.70 19.27 10.99
N TRP A 43 1.50 19.03 11.51
CA TRP A 43 1.00 17.67 11.77
C TRP A 43 0.86 16.82 10.50
N VAL A 44 0.62 17.43 9.33
CA VAL A 44 0.54 16.69 8.05
C VAL A 44 1.90 16.08 7.71
N LYS A 45 2.97 16.87 7.83
CA LYS A 45 4.35 16.37 7.63
C LYS A 45 4.70 15.28 8.62
N THR A 46 4.32 15.44 9.88
CA THR A 46 4.52 14.42 10.92
C THR A 46 3.77 13.12 10.59
N SER A 47 2.53 13.22 10.13
CA SER A 47 1.70 12.06 9.77
C SER A 47 2.30 11.27 8.60
N ILE A 48 2.73 11.96 7.55
CA ILE A 48 3.39 11.33 6.40
C ILE A 48 4.69 10.63 6.83
N LYS A 49 5.51 11.30 7.65
CA LYS A 49 6.77 10.72 8.16
C LYS A 49 6.54 9.50 9.04
N ALA A 50 5.49 9.51 9.86
CA ALA A 50 5.14 8.38 10.72
C ALA A 50 4.65 7.18 9.89
N TYR A 51 3.85 7.44 8.84
CA TYR A 51 3.35 6.38 7.96
C TYR A 51 4.45 5.75 7.10
N HIS A 52 5.41 6.56 6.62
CA HIS A 52 6.51 6.08 5.78
C HIS A 52 7.67 5.43 6.56
N GLN A 53 7.49 5.08 7.83
CA GLN A 53 8.52 4.41 8.61
C GLN A 53 8.71 2.94 8.18
N PRO A 54 9.95 2.39 8.25
CA PRO A 54 10.23 1.00 7.88
C PRO A 54 9.41 -0.02 8.67
N ASN A 55 9.11 0.26 9.94
CA ASN A 55 8.29 -0.63 10.78
C ASN A 55 6.83 -0.70 10.30
N VAL A 56 6.26 0.38 9.79
CA VAL A 56 4.91 0.40 9.21
C VAL A 56 4.89 -0.39 7.91
N LYS A 57 5.92 -0.25 7.08
CA LYS A 57 6.10 -1.06 5.86
C LYS A 57 6.09 -2.55 6.17
N ALA A 58 6.94 -2.98 7.10
CA ALA A 58 7.05 -4.37 7.53
C ALA A 58 5.74 -4.88 8.17
N PHE A 59 5.03 -4.04 8.92
CA PHE A 59 3.72 -4.39 9.47
C PHE A 59 2.69 -4.67 8.37
N ILE A 60 2.63 -3.81 7.35
CA ILE A 60 1.70 -3.99 6.22
C ILE A 60 1.99 -5.30 5.49
N GLU A 61 3.26 -5.54 5.15
CA GLU A 61 3.70 -6.77 4.48
C GLU A 61 3.37 -8.02 5.31
N LYS A 62 3.60 -7.99 6.63
CA LYS A 62 3.28 -9.12 7.52
C LYS A 62 1.78 -9.34 7.70
N ARG A 63 0.99 -8.26 7.84
CA ARG A 63 -0.44 -8.34 8.19
C ARG A 63 -1.32 -8.67 7.00
N PHE A 64 -0.97 -8.16 5.82
CA PHE A 64 -1.79 -8.23 4.61
C PHE A 64 -1.15 -9.11 3.52
N GLY A 65 0.11 -9.52 3.68
CA GLY A 65 0.81 -10.38 2.74
C GLY A 65 0.77 -9.82 1.31
N ASP A 66 0.47 -10.67 0.35
CA ASP A 66 0.47 -10.34 -1.08
C ASP A 66 -0.75 -9.54 -1.55
N SER A 67 -1.58 -9.03 -0.63
CA SER A 67 -2.81 -8.31 -0.96
C SER A 67 -2.66 -6.80 -0.91
N THR A 68 -1.65 -6.30 -0.20
CA THR A 68 -1.46 -4.87 0.00
C THR A 68 0.02 -4.56 0.01
N PHE A 69 0.43 -3.76 -0.97
CA PHE A 69 1.81 -3.38 -1.15
C PHE A 69 1.97 -1.88 -0.81
N PRO A 70 2.98 -1.53 0.00
CA PRO A 70 3.37 -0.14 0.20
C PRO A 70 3.74 0.52 -1.14
N ALA A 71 3.14 1.68 -1.43
CA ALA A 71 3.32 2.40 -2.69
C ALA A 71 4.51 3.39 -2.71
N TRP A 72 5.33 3.41 -1.64
CA TRP A 72 6.48 4.31 -1.46
C TRP A 72 7.81 3.56 -1.26
#